data_AF-A0A927QUF5-F1
#
_entry.id   AF-A0A927QUF5-F1
#
_cell.length_a   1.000
_cell.length_b   1.000
_cell.length_c   1.000
_cell.angle_alpha   90.00
_cell.angle_beta   90.00
_cell.angle_gamma   90.00
#
_symmetry.space_group_name_H-M   'P 1'
#
loop_
_entity.id
_entity.type
_entity.pdbx_description
1 polymer ?
#
loop_
_entity_poly.entity_id
_entity_poly.type
_entity_poly.pdbx_seq_one_letter_code
_entity_poly.pdbx_strand_id
1 'polypeptide(L)'
;MRVTMVHLPAVNTPQFDWVLSRLRNRPQPVPPIYQPEVAAQAIVYAADRPQRREYWVGASTVGTILANRCVPGLLDRYLARSGYSGQQTDQPADPDRPSNLWHPLDDGGGVDPGAHGSFDRRSGARSPQLWLSQHRGLLAAGLVAAATVGAVLGAAALRRR
;
A
#
# COMPACT_ATOMS: atom_id res chain seq x y z
N MET A 1 -7.57 -11.06 24.04
CA MET A 1 -6.79 -11.03 22.78
C MET A 1 -7.17 -9.77 22.01
N ARG A 2 -6.23 -9.12 21.30
CA ARG A 2 -6.51 -8.00 20.39
C ARG A 2 -6.25 -8.46 18.96
N VAL A 3 -7.12 -8.08 18.04
CA VAL A 3 -7.02 -8.43 16.62
C VAL A 3 -7.07 -7.13 15.82
N THR A 4 -6.14 -7.00 14.87
CA THR A 4 -5.99 -5.83 14.01
C THR A 4 -5.80 -6.29 12.57
N MET A 5 -6.51 -5.67 11.63
CA MET A 5 -6.40 -5.91 10.20
C MET A 5 -5.50 -4.87 9.54
N VAL A 6 -4.62 -5.30 8.63
CA VAL A 6 -3.79 -4.42 7.83
C VAL A 6 -4.18 -4.60 6.36
N HIS A 7 -4.73 -3.55 5.76
CA HIS A 7 -5.09 -3.52 4.35
C HIS A 7 -3.86 -3.06 3.56
N LEU A 8 -3.21 -4.01 2.90
CA LEU A 8 -2.00 -3.77 2.11
C LEU A 8 -2.35 -3.23 0.72
N PRO A 9 -1.47 -2.36 0.15
CA PRO A 9 -1.59 -1.95 -1.23
C PRO A 9 -1.03 -3.03 -2.16
N ALA A 10 -0.92 -2.74 -3.45
CA ALA A 10 -0.09 -3.53 -4.35
C ALA A 10 1.39 -3.43 -3.94
N VAL A 11 2.04 -4.59 -3.73
CA VAL A 11 3.42 -4.69 -3.23
C VAL A 11 4.32 -5.36 -4.27
N ASN A 12 5.52 -4.81 -4.46
CA ASN A 12 6.56 -5.37 -5.31
C ASN A 12 7.28 -6.54 -4.64
N THR A 13 6.66 -7.71 -4.67
CA THR A 13 7.27 -8.97 -4.23
C THR A 13 7.60 -9.85 -5.43
N PRO A 14 8.50 -10.84 -5.29
CA PRO A 14 8.81 -11.81 -6.35
C PRO A 14 7.62 -12.65 -6.82
N GLN A 15 6.47 -12.59 -6.15
CA GLN A 15 5.30 -13.42 -6.47
C GLN A 15 4.93 -13.35 -7.96
N PHE A 16 5.01 -12.18 -8.58
CA PHE A 16 4.63 -12.00 -9.99
C PHE A 16 5.64 -12.65 -10.96
N ASP A 17 6.86 -12.91 -10.50
CA ASP A 17 7.96 -13.46 -11.31
C ASP A 17 7.98 -14.99 -11.30
N TRP A 18 7.32 -15.64 -10.35
CA TRP A 18 7.34 -17.10 -10.23
C TRP A 18 5.99 -17.80 -9.96
N VAL A 19 4.90 -17.09 -9.66
CA VAL A 19 3.60 -17.76 -9.49
C VAL A 19 3.11 -18.29 -10.83
N LEU A 20 2.35 -19.39 -10.80
CA LEU A 20 1.63 -19.83 -11.98
C LEU A 20 0.61 -18.75 -12.38
N SER A 21 0.70 -18.28 -13.61
CA SER A 21 -0.26 -17.36 -14.20
C SER A 21 -0.86 -17.99 -15.46
N ARG A 22 -2.18 -17.88 -15.60
CA ARG A 22 -2.91 -18.23 -16.84
C ARG A 22 -3.35 -17.00 -17.63
N LEU A 23 -2.84 -15.83 -17.24
CA LEU A 23 -3.09 -14.58 -17.94
C LEU A 23 -2.39 -14.59 -19.30
N ARG A 24 -2.94 -13.87 -20.27
CA ARG A 24 -2.36 -13.77 -21.61
C ARG A 24 -1.01 -13.03 -21.59
N ASN A 25 -0.91 -12.04 -20.72
CA ASN A 25 0.28 -11.23 -20.53
C ASN A 25 0.89 -11.47 -19.14
N ARG A 26 2.13 -11.02 -18.93
CA ARG A 26 2.83 -11.17 -17.65
C ARG A 26 2.03 -10.49 -16.52
N PRO A 27 1.82 -11.16 -15.38
CA PRO A 27 1.07 -10.60 -14.27
C PRO A 27 1.85 -9.44 -13.62
N GLN A 28 1.15 -8.48 -13.05
CA GLN A 28 1.76 -7.39 -12.28
C GLN A 28 0.89 -6.97 -11.09
N PRO A 29 1.47 -6.33 -10.06
CA PRO A 29 0.70 -5.64 -9.05
C PRO A 29 -0.11 -4.49 -9.68
N VAL A 30 -1.37 -4.31 -9.27
CA VAL A 30 -2.21 -3.21 -9.77
C VAL A 30 -1.65 -1.88 -9.28
N PRO A 31 -1.23 -0.94 -10.16
CA PRO A 31 -0.66 0.32 -9.72
C PRO A 31 -1.64 1.15 -8.87
N PRO A 32 -1.16 1.96 -7.92
CA PRO A 32 0.24 2.23 -7.59
C PRO A 32 0.92 1.11 -6.78
N ILE A 33 2.18 0.83 -7.11
CA ILE A 33 2.98 -0.25 -6.52
C ILE A 33 3.88 0.34 -5.43
N TYR A 34 3.98 -0.34 -4.28
CA TYR A 34 4.87 0.02 -3.18
C TYR A 34 5.93 -1.06 -2.95
N GLN A 35 7.08 -0.66 -2.40
CA GLN A 35 8.10 -1.62 -1.99
C GLN A 35 7.67 -2.42 -0.76
N PRO A 36 8.19 -3.67 -0.59
CA PRO A 36 7.89 -4.55 0.54
C PRO A 36 8.08 -3.90 1.91
N GLU A 37 9.06 -3.00 2.06
CA GLU A 37 9.35 -2.30 3.30
C GLU A 37 8.16 -1.46 3.78
N VAL A 38 7.35 -0.91 2.87
CA VAL A 38 6.16 -0.13 3.24
C VAL A 38 5.13 -1.02 3.93
N ALA A 39 4.93 -2.23 3.41
CA ALA A 39 4.06 -3.23 4.01
C ALA A 39 4.62 -3.72 5.36
N ALA A 40 5.92 -4.06 5.40
CA ALA A 40 6.59 -4.52 6.60
C ALA A 40 6.52 -3.50 7.75
N GLN A 41 6.84 -2.23 7.46
CA GLN A 41 6.76 -1.14 8.44
C GLN A 41 5.33 -0.94 8.96
N ALA A 42 4.32 -1.06 8.10
CA ALA A 42 2.93 -0.94 8.52
C ALA A 42 2.49 -2.11 9.43
N ILE A 43 2.89 -3.33 9.11
CA ILE A 43 2.58 -4.53 9.90
C ILE A 43 3.24 -4.44 11.28
N VAL A 44 4.54 -4.11 11.34
CA VAL A 44 5.27 -3.94 12.61
C VAL A 44 4.63 -2.82 13.45
N TYR A 45 4.33 -1.67 12.83
CA TYR A 45 3.67 -0.58 13.53
C TYR A 45 2.30 -0.98 14.11
N ALA A 46 1.51 -1.74 13.35
CA ALA A 46 0.20 -2.22 13.78
C ALA A 46 0.31 -3.23 14.94
N ALA A 47 1.32 -4.11 14.89
CA ALA A 47 1.61 -5.07 15.95
C ALA A 47 1.99 -4.36 17.27
N ASP A 48 2.82 -3.32 17.21
CA ASP A 48 3.20 -2.51 18.37
C ASP A 48 2.06 -1.65 18.92
N ARG A 49 1.10 -1.29 18.05
CA ARG A 49 -0.03 -0.39 18.38
C ARG A 49 -1.38 -1.02 18.01
N PRO A 50 -1.78 -2.10 18.71
CA PRO A 50 -3.00 -2.85 18.40
C PRO A 50 -4.28 -2.18 18.92
N GLN A 51 -4.26 -0.87 19.20
CA GLN A 51 -5.43 -0.12 19.66
C GLN A 51 -6.40 0.19 18.51
N ARG A 52 -5.95 0.12 17.26
CA ARG A 52 -6.81 0.28 16.07
C ARG A 52 -7.25 -1.08 15.54
N ARG A 53 -8.50 -1.17 15.11
CA ARG A 53 -9.04 -2.37 14.44
C ARG A 53 -8.47 -2.54 13.02
N GLU A 54 -8.22 -1.42 12.33
CA GLU A 54 -7.78 -1.43 10.93
C GLU A 54 -6.67 -0.41 10.69
N TYR A 55 -5.70 -0.81 9.87
CA TYR A 55 -4.68 0.06 9.29
C TYR A 55 -4.77 -0.03 7.77
N TRP A 56 -4.96 1.11 7.11
CA TRP A 56 -4.98 1.20 5.65
C TRP A 56 -3.63 1.72 5.16
N VAL A 57 -2.98 0.95 4.30
CA VAL A 57 -1.60 1.22 3.86
C VAL A 57 -1.62 1.61 2.38
N GLY A 58 -1.14 2.81 2.09
CA GLY A 58 -1.10 3.36 0.72
C GLY A 58 -2.32 4.23 0.41
N ALA A 59 -2.10 5.32 -0.32
CA ALA A 59 -3.16 6.25 -0.68
C ALA A 59 -4.23 5.62 -1.58
N SER A 60 -3.83 4.66 -2.44
CA SER A 60 -4.75 3.88 -3.27
C SER A 60 -5.73 3.09 -2.42
N THR A 61 -5.26 2.38 -1.40
CA THR A 61 -6.10 1.61 -0.47
C THR A 61 -7.14 2.51 0.21
N VAL A 62 -6.71 3.68 0.70
CA VAL A 62 -7.64 4.68 1.28
C VAL A 62 -8.68 5.12 0.25
N GLY A 63 -8.23 5.44 -0.97
CA GLY A 63 -9.12 5.85 -2.07
C GLY A 63 -10.15 4.78 -2.42
N THR A 64 -9.74 3.52 -2.56
CA THR A 64 -10.63 2.40 -2.88
C THR A 64 -11.66 2.17 -1.78
N ILE A 65 -11.26 2.20 -0.50
CA ILE A 65 -12.17 2.01 0.63
C ILE A 65 -13.20 3.15 0.68
N LEU A 66 -12.76 4.41 0.52
CA LEU A 66 -13.67 5.56 0.51
C LEU A 66 -14.61 5.54 -0.70
N ALA A 67 -14.09 5.22 -1.89
CA ALA A 67 -14.90 5.11 -3.11
C ALA A 67 -15.96 4.01 -2.97
N ASN A 68 -15.60 2.84 -2.45
CA ASN A 68 -16.55 1.76 -2.22
C ASN A 68 -17.66 2.17 -1.23
N ARG A 69 -17.31 2.98 -0.22
CA ARG A 69 -18.29 3.45 0.77
C ARG A 69 -19.27 4.48 0.19
N CYS A 70 -18.85 5.30 -0.77
CA CYS A 70 -19.67 6.39 -1.33
C CYS A 70 -20.41 5.99 -2.60
N VAL A 71 -19.77 5.25 -3.50
CA VAL A 71 -20.26 4.94 -4.86
C VAL A 71 -19.95 3.49 -5.26
N PRO A 72 -20.44 2.48 -4.51
CA PRO A 72 -20.07 1.08 -4.71
C PRO A 72 -20.33 0.59 -6.14
N GLY A 73 -21.53 0.84 -6.69
CA GLY A 73 -21.87 0.37 -8.05
C GLY A 73 -21.04 1.00 -9.18
N LEU A 74 -20.54 2.22 -8.98
CA LEU A 74 -19.63 2.85 -9.96
C LEU A 74 -18.25 2.22 -9.89
N LEU A 75 -17.76 1.97 -8.68
CA LEU A 75 -16.48 1.28 -8.46
C LEU A 75 -16.53 -0.13 -9.03
N ASP A 76 -17.60 -0.89 -8.79
CA ASP A 76 -17.77 -2.24 -9.32
C ASP A 76 -17.71 -2.27 -10.85
N ARG A 77 -18.43 -1.33 -11.50
CA ARG A 77 -18.41 -1.25 -12.97
C ARG A 77 -17.06 -0.82 -13.53
N TYR A 78 -16.33 0.03 -12.81
CA TYR A 78 -14.97 0.41 -13.16
C TYR A 78 -14.02 -0.78 -13.03
N LEU A 79 -13.99 -1.43 -11.87
CA LEU A 79 -13.13 -2.58 -11.60
C LEU A 79 -13.44 -3.77 -12.52
N ALA A 80 -14.70 -4.00 -12.86
CA ALA A 80 -15.09 -5.01 -13.83
C ALA A 80 -14.49 -4.75 -15.23
N ARG A 81 -14.26 -3.48 -15.58
CA ARG A 81 -13.69 -3.10 -16.88
C ARG A 81 -12.16 -3.03 -16.88
N SER A 82 -11.56 -2.58 -15.78
CA SER A 82 -10.11 -2.28 -15.71
C SER A 82 -9.31 -3.27 -14.87
N GLY A 83 -9.94 -4.09 -14.03
CA GLY A 83 -9.24 -4.95 -13.09
C GLY A 83 -8.39 -6.02 -13.78
N TYR A 84 -8.94 -6.66 -14.82
CA TYR A 84 -8.24 -7.72 -15.56
C TYR A 84 -7.02 -7.20 -16.33
N SER A 85 -7.16 -6.04 -17.00
CA SER A 85 -6.05 -5.41 -17.70
C SER A 85 -5.03 -4.81 -16.74
N GLY A 86 -5.47 -4.24 -15.61
CA GLY A 86 -4.59 -3.66 -14.59
C GLY A 86 -3.66 -4.66 -13.91
N GLN A 87 -4.08 -5.93 -13.83
CA GLN A 87 -3.27 -7.03 -13.29
C GLN A 87 -2.26 -7.61 -14.30
N GLN A 88 -2.18 -7.05 -15.51
CA GLN A 88 -1.27 -7.51 -16.56
C GLN A 88 -0.37 -6.37 -17.04
N THR A 89 0.84 -6.73 -17.46
CA THR A 89 1.69 -5.86 -18.26
C THR A 89 1.25 -5.91 -19.73
N ASP A 90 1.89 -5.10 -20.58
CA ASP A 90 1.74 -5.20 -22.04
C ASP A 90 2.64 -6.29 -22.66
N GLN A 91 3.47 -6.97 -21.86
CA GLN A 91 4.35 -8.03 -22.33
C GLN A 91 3.61 -9.38 -22.35
N PRO A 92 3.65 -10.14 -23.45
CA PRO A 92 3.11 -11.49 -23.50
C PRO A 92 3.67 -12.40 -22.40
N ALA A 93 2.82 -13.28 -21.87
CA ALA A 93 3.29 -14.32 -20.96
C ALA A 93 4.12 -15.34 -21.73
N ASP A 94 5.18 -15.83 -21.10
CA ASP A 94 5.96 -16.94 -21.61
C ASP A 94 5.28 -18.25 -21.16
N PRO A 95 4.78 -19.09 -22.08
CA PRO A 95 4.05 -20.32 -21.73
C PRO A 95 4.94 -21.37 -21.07
N ASP A 96 6.26 -21.30 -21.28
CA ASP A 96 7.24 -22.26 -20.77
C ASP A 96 7.94 -21.77 -19.50
N ARG A 97 7.53 -20.59 -18.98
CA ARG A 97 8.11 -20.04 -17.74
C ARG A 97 7.91 -21.03 -16.58
N PRO A 98 8.96 -21.36 -15.82
CA PRO A 98 8.80 -22.16 -14.61
C PRO A 98 7.87 -21.46 -13.60
N SER A 99 7.15 -22.25 -12.81
CA SER A 99 6.26 -21.73 -11.77
C SER A 99 6.40 -22.52 -10.48
N ASN A 100 6.21 -21.83 -9.35
CA ASN A 100 6.37 -22.40 -8.02
C ASN A 100 5.16 -23.21 -7.51
N LEU A 101 4.19 -23.56 -8.37
CA LEU A 101 2.97 -24.25 -7.96
C LEU A 101 3.21 -25.74 -7.65
N TRP A 102 4.03 -26.40 -8.47
CA TRP A 102 4.23 -27.86 -8.38
C TRP A 102 5.50 -28.23 -7.62
N HIS A 103 6.54 -27.42 -7.78
CA HIS A 103 7.82 -27.57 -7.12
C HIS A 103 8.33 -26.18 -6.70
N PRO A 104 9.04 -26.07 -5.57
CA PRO A 104 9.79 -24.86 -5.24
C PRO A 104 10.75 -24.52 -6.38
N LEU A 105 10.97 -23.23 -6.66
CA LEU A 105 11.96 -22.81 -7.67
C LEU A 105 13.30 -22.42 -7.04
N ASP A 106 13.37 -22.47 -5.72
CA ASP A 106 14.51 -22.11 -4.87
C ASP A 106 15.16 -23.35 -4.22
N ASP A 107 14.71 -24.57 -4.56
CA ASP A 107 15.38 -25.80 -4.14
C ASP A 107 16.57 -26.16 -5.06
N GLY A 108 17.42 -27.08 -4.61
CA GLY A 108 18.43 -27.74 -5.46
C GLY A 108 19.56 -26.87 -6.04
N GLY A 109 19.76 -25.64 -5.55
CA GLY A 109 20.75 -24.69 -6.08
C GLY A 109 20.13 -23.45 -6.76
N GLY A 110 18.80 -23.32 -6.70
CA GLY A 110 18.10 -22.07 -7.04
C GLY A 110 18.54 -20.90 -6.16
N VAL A 111 18.44 -19.68 -6.70
CA VAL A 111 18.77 -18.43 -6.00
C VAL A 111 17.54 -17.97 -5.21
N ASP A 112 17.71 -17.62 -3.94
CA ASP A 112 16.69 -16.94 -3.14
C ASP A 112 16.25 -15.65 -3.86
N PRO A 113 14.96 -15.50 -4.23
CA PRO A 113 14.48 -14.33 -4.96
C PRO A 113 14.48 -13.06 -4.10
N GLY A 114 14.70 -13.16 -2.79
CA GLY A 114 14.68 -12.05 -1.86
C GLY A 114 13.28 -11.46 -1.66
N ALA A 115 13.22 -10.22 -1.17
CA ALA A 115 11.95 -9.56 -0.85
C ALA A 115 11.35 -8.76 -2.01
N HIS A 116 12.19 -8.26 -2.92
CA HIS A 116 11.81 -7.32 -3.98
C HIS A 116 11.51 -8.08 -5.27
N GLY A 117 10.40 -7.73 -5.92
CA GLY A 117 10.08 -8.24 -7.26
C GLY A 117 10.68 -7.41 -8.38
N SER A 118 10.42 -7.81 -9.62
CA SER A 118 10.91 -7.15 -10.84
C SER A 118 10.39 -5.71 -11.09
N PHE A 119 9.57 -5.15 -10.21
CA PHE A 119 8.89 -3.86 -10.39
C PHE A 119 9.58 -2.69 -9.66
N ASP A 120 10.86 -2.80 -9.28
CA ASP A 120 11.57 -1.79 -8.49
C ASP A 120 11.47 -0.36 -9.06
N ARG A 121 11.66 -0.21 -10.38
CA ARG A 121 11.58 1.09 -11.06
C ARG A 121 10.19 1.73 -11.02
N ARG A 122 9.14 0.97 -10.72
CA ARG A 122 7.74 1.42 -10.64
C ARG A 122 7.21 1.48 -9.21
N SER A 123 8.05 1.15 -8.22
CA SER A 123 7.62 0.92 -6.84
C SER A 123 8.06 2.05 -5.92
N GLY A 124 7.10 2.60 -5.17
CA GLY A 124 7.38 3.63 -4.19
C GLY A 124 7.95 3.05 -2.89
N ALA A 125 9.13 3.50 -2.48
CA ALA A 125 9.75 3.12 -1.20
C ALA A 125 9.12 3.81 0.03
N ARG A 126 8.23 4.79 -0.19
CA ARG A 126 7.60 5.59 0.87
C ARG A 126 6.13 5.78 0.59
N SER A 127 5.34 5.85 1.66
CA SER A 127 3.92 6.23 1.60
C SER A 127 3.69 7.44 2.52
N PRO A 128 3.51 8.66 1.97
CA PRO A 128 3.18 9.84 2.76
C PRO A 128 1.90 9.65 3.59
N GLN A 129 0.93 8.91 3.05
CA GLN A 129 -0.29 8.54 3.75
C GLN A 129 0.00 7.69 4.98
N LEU A 130 0.87 6.68 4.85
CA LEU A 130 1.25 5.82 5.98
C LEU A 130 1.96 6.64 7.05
N TRP A 131 2.91 7.48 6.65
CA TRP A 131 3.62 8.38 7.56
C TRP A 131 2.65 9.28 8.34
N LEU A 132 1.71 9.93 7.64
CA LEU A 132 0.71 10.80 8.26
C LEU A 132 -0.17 10.01 9.26
N SER A 133 -0.62 8.81 8.87
CA SER A 133 -1.46 7.94 9.72
C SER A 133 -0.74 7.50 11.00
N GLN A 134 0.57 7.24 10.90
CA GLN A 134 1.41 6.84 12.03
C GLN A 134 1.74 8.02 12.96
N HIS A 135 1.83 9.23 12.43
CA HIS A 135 2.19 10.44 13.19
C HIS A 135 0.99 11.33 13.57
N ARG A 136 -0.24 10.88 13.32
CA ARG A 136 -1.48 11.67 13.54
C ARG A 136 -1.58 12.36 14.91
N GLY A 137 -1.08 11.73 15.98
CA GLY A 137 -1.12 12.28 17.33
C GLY A 137 -0.19 13.48 17.49
N LEU A 138 1.04 13.37 16.97
CA LEU A 138 2.00 14.46 16.94
C LEU A 138 1.52 15.61 16.05
N LEU A 139 0.91 15.28 14.92
CA LEU A 139 0.34 16.28 14.01
C LEU A 139 -0.83 17.04 14.65
N ALA A 140 -1.74 16.33 15.32
CA ALA A 140 -2.83 16.95 16.07
C ALA A 140 -2.30 17.87 17.18
N ALA A 141 -1.30 17.40 17.95
CA ALA A 141 -0.68 18.21 18.99
C ALA A 141 0.00 19.47 18.41
N GLY A 142 0.72 19.33 17.29
CA GLY A 142 1.36 20.45 16.60
C GLY A 142 0.35 21.48 16.08
N LEU A 143 -0.78 21.04 15.53
CA LEU A 143 -1.86 21.94 15.10
C LEU A 143 -2.48 22.71 16.26
N VAL A 144 -2.74 22.02 17.39
CA VAL A 144 -3.24 22.69 18.61
C VAL A 144 -2.23 23.71 19.11
N ALA A 145 -0.95 23.36 19.20
CA ALA A 145 0.11 24.29 19.61
C ALA A 145 0.17 25.52 18.69
N ALA A 146 0.17 25.34 17.37
CA ALA A 146 0.17 26.43 16.41
C ALA A 146 -1.06 27.34 16.55
N ALA A 147 -2.24 26.77 16.73
CA ALA A 147 -3.47 27.53 16.95
C ALA A 147 -3.42 28.34 18.25
N THR A 148 -2.90 27.76 19.34
CA THR A 148 -2.77 28.47 20.62
C THR A 148 -1.78 29.64 20.52
N VAL A 149 -0.62 29.45 19.89
CA VAL A 149 0.35 30.53 19.65
C VAL A 149 -0.27 31.63 18.78
N GLY A 150 -0.95 31.26 17.69
CA GLY A 150 -1.65 32.20 16.82
C GLY A 150 -2.71 33.02 17.54
N ALA A 151 -3.50 32.39 18.42
CA ALA A 151 -4.50 33.07 19.23
C ALA A 151 -3.86 34.05 20.24
N VAL A 152 -2.77 33.65 20.90
CA VAL A 152 -2.05 34.50 21.86
C VAL A 152 -1.43 35.71 21.15
N LEU A 153 -0.75 35.50 20.03
CA LEU A 153 -0.15 36.59 19.25
C LEU A 153 -1.21 37.53 18.67
N GLY A 154 -2.32 36.98 18.15
CA GLY A 154 -3.46 37.77 17.67
C GLY A 154 -4.10 38.62 18.77
N ALA A 155 -4.32 38.04 19.95
CA ALA A 155 -4.85 38.77 21.11
C ALA A 155 -3.88 39.87 21.60
N ALA A 156 -2.58 39.60 21.60
CA ALA A 156 -1.55 40.59 21.97
C ALA A 156 -1.48 41.75 20.96
N ALA A 157 -1.62 41.48 19.66
CA ALA A 157 -1.65 42.50 18.62
C ALA A 157 -2.92 43.37 18.70
N LEU A 158 -4.07 42.77 19.01
CA LEU A 158 -5.34 43.50 19.21
C LEU A 158 -5.31 44.38 20.46
N ARG A 159 -4.61 43.98 21.53
CA ARG A 159 -4.44 44.79 22.76
C ARG A 159 -3.44 45.95 22.61
N ARG A 160 -2.62 45.95 21.56
CA ARG A 160 -1.63 47.01 21.28
C ARG A 160 -2.15 48.08 20.32
N ARG A 161 -3.38 47.94 19.81
CA ARG A 161 -4.12 48.95 19.04
C ARG A 161 -5.10 49.66 19.95
#